data_AF-A0A354IUI8-F1
#
_entry.id   AF-A0A354IUI8-F1
#
_cell.length_a   1.000
_cell.length_b   1.000
_cell.length_c   1.000
_cell.angle_alpha   90.00
_cell.angle_beta   90.00
_cell.angle_gamma   90.00
#
_symmetry.space_group_name_H-M   'P 1'
#
loop_
_entity.id
_entity.type
_entity.pdbx_description
1 polymer ?
#
loop_
_entity_poly.entity_id
_entity_poly.type
_entity_poly.pdbx_seq_one_letter_code
_entity_poly.pdbx_strand_id
1 'polypeptide(L)' 'FRKRLKESQEAELKAQEQARIAAQKTEHCGEVHRARQMLDSGIRIADVGADGQKRYLNDAERAQRSARANAMAAECR' A
#
# COMPACT_ATOMS: atom_id res chain seq x y z
N PHE A 1 13.33 -40.90 4.38
CA PHE A 1 14.13 -39.83 3.76
C PHE A 1 13.31 -38.99 2.76
N ARG A 2 12.81 -39.57 1.65
CA ARG A 2 11.99 -38.86 0.63
C ARG A 2 10.78 -38.09 1.18
N LYS A 3 10.07 -38.64 2.18
CA LYS A 3 8.91 -37.98 2.82
C LYS A 3 9.31 -36.68 3.53
N ARG A 4 10.38 -36.73 4.34
CA ARG A 4 10.92 -35.55 5.06
C ARG A 4 11.44 -34.46 4.12
N LEU A 5 12.01 -34.85 2.97
CA LEU A 5 12.49 -33.91 1.95
C LEU A 5 11.32 -33.17 1.25
N LYS A 6 10.20 -33.86 1.00
CA LYS A 6 8.99 -33.22 0.47
C LYS A 6 8.35 -32.28 1.50
N GLU A 7 8.25 -32.73 2.75
CA GLU A 7 7.73 -31.92 3.85
C GLU A 7 8.58 -30.66 4.08
N SER A 8 9.90 -30.74 3.97
CA SER A 8 10.78 -29.56 4.09
C SER A 8 10.63 -28.59 2.93
N GLN A 9 10.51 -29.09 1.69
CA GLN A 9 10.26 -28.24 0.51
C GLN A 9 8.90 -27.53 0.59
N GLU A 10 7.84 -28.22 1.01
CA GLU A 10 6.53 -27.60 1.20
C GLU A 10 6.53 -26.57 2.33
N ALA A 11 7.25 -26.84 3.44
CA ALA A 11 7.41 -25.89 4.53
C ALA A 11 8.19 -24.64 4.08
N GLU A 12 9.24 -24.83 3.28
CA GLU A 12 10.05 -23.74 2.74
C GLU A 12 9.26 -22.88 1.75
N LEU A 13 8.50 -23.50 0.84
CA LEU A 13 7.60 -22.78 -0.07
C LEU A 13 6.54 -21.97 0.69
N LYS A 14 5.95 -22.54 1.74
CA LYS A 14 5.00 -21.83 2.61
C LYS A 14 5.67 -20.66 3.34
N ALA A 15 6.88 -20.85 3.85
CA ALA A 15 7.64 -19.79 4.52
C ALA A 15 8.00 -18.66 3.56
N GLN A 16 8.41 -18.97 2.33
CA GLN A 16 8.68 -17.99 1.28
C GLN A 16 7.43 -17.20 0.90
N GLU A 17 6.28 -17.87 0.73
CA GLU A 17 5.03 -17.19 0.40
C GLU A 17 4.54 -16.30 1.55
N GLN A 18 4.65 -16.77 2.81
CA GLN A 18 4.34 -15.93 3.97
C GLN A 18 5.26 -14.72 4.08
N ALA A 19 6.56 -14.90 3.83
CA ALA A 19 7.52 -13.79 3.78
C ALA A 19 7.19 -12.79 2.68
N ARG A 20 6.79 -13.26 1.50
CA ARG A 20 6.36 -12.41 0.38
C ARG A 20 5.12 -11.59 0.73
N ILE A 21 4.10 -12.23 1.30
CA ILE A 21 2.87 -11.54 1.74
C ILE A 21 3.18 -10.51 2.83
N ALA A 22 4.05 -10.85 3.79
CA ALA A 22 4.46 -9.92 4.83
C ALA A 22 5.19 -8.70 4.24
N ALA A 23 6.14 -8.92 3.32
CA ALA A 23 6.86 -7.84 2.65
C ALA A 23 5.91 -6.92 1.86
N GLN A 24 4.97 -7.50 1.11
CA GLN A 24 3.95 -6.73 0.37
C GLN A 24 3.09 -5.88 1.31
N LYS A 25 2.69 -6.42 2.47
CA LYS A 25 1.95 -5.65 3.48
C LYS A 25 2.77 -4.50 4.02
N THR A 26 4.05 -4.73 4.35
CA THR A 26 4.94 -3.68 4.85
C THR A 26 5.12 -2.56 3.83
N GLU A 27 5.36 -2.90 2.56
CA GLU A 27 5.50 -1.94 1.47
C GLU A 27 4.21 -1.13 1.29
N HIS A 28 3.07 -1.83 1.22
CA HIS A 28 1.76 -1.20 1.10
C HIS A 28 1.48 -0.21 2.22
N CYS A 29 1.74 -0.60 3.47
CA CYS A 29 1.56 0.29 4.61
C CYS A 29 2.49 1.50 4.55
N GLY A 30 3.74 1.32 4.12
CA GLY A 30 4.66 2.43 3.87
C GLY A 30 4.15 3.41 2.81
N GLU A 31 3.57 2.91 1.72
CA GLU A 31 2.92 3.75 0.70
C GLU A 31 1.71 4.51 1.23
N VAL A 32 0.84 3.84 1.97
CA VAL A 32 -0.36 4.46 2.58
C VAL A 32 0.05 5.58 3.54
N HIS A 33 1.06 5.36 4.39
CA HIS A 33 1.55 6.40 5.29
C HIS A 33 2.14 7.59 4.54
N ARG A 34 2.94 7.36 3.49
CA ARG A 34 3.49 8.44 2.65
C ARG A 34 2.38 9.22 1.94
N ALA A 35 1.39 8.53 1.38
CA ALA A 35 0.25 9.15 0.72
C ALA A 35 -0.54 10.04 1.70
N ARG A 36 -0.80 9.55 2.92
CA ARG A 36 -1.44 10.32 3.98
C ARG A 36 -0.66 11.57 4.34
N GLN A 37 0.65 11.44 4.59
CA GLN A 37 1.52 12.59 4.90
C GLN A 37 1.50 13.64 3.79
N MET A 38 1.52 13.23 2.52
CA MET A 38 1.42 14.14 1.38
C MET A 38 0.09 14.91 1.37
N LEU A 39 -1.02 14.22 1.64
CA LEU A 39 -2.35 14.82 1.69
C LEU A 39 -2.49 15.82 2.83
N ASP A 40 -1.92 15.48 4.00
CA ASP A 40 -1.96 16.28 5.23
C ASP A 40 -0.96 17.46 5.24
N SER A 41 0.09 17.41 4.41
CA SER A 41 1.16 18.42 4.37
C SER A 41 0.74 19.82 3.90
N GLY A 42 -0.48 19.97 3.37
CA GLY A 42 -0.97 21.25 2.82
C GLY A 42 -0.34 21.66 1.48
N ILE A 43 0.58 20.86 0.92
CA ILE A 43 1.16 21.15 -0.39
C ILE A 43 0.13 20.97 -1.51
N ARG A 44 0.28 21.72 -2.60
CA ARG A 44 -0.53 21.52 -3.81
C ARG A 44 -0.14 20.20 -4.46
N ILE A 45 -1.09 19.28 -4.56
CA ILE A 45 -0.90 18.00 -5.21
C ILE A 45 -1.40 18.14 -6.63
N ALA A 46 -0.50 17.97 -7.59
CA ALA A 46 -0.86 17.86 -8.99
C ALA A 46 -1.32 16.44 -9.32
N ASP A 47 -2.34 16.34 -10.14
CA ASP A 47 -2.85 15.09 -10.70
C ASP A 47 -3.01 15.25 -12.21
N VAL A 48 -3.00 14.14 -12.94
CA VAL A 48 -3.26 14.12 -14.37
C VAL A 48 -4.66 13.57 -14.58
N GLY A 49 -5.55 14.41 -15.11
CA GLY A 49 -6.93 14.02 -15.40
C GLY A 49 -6.99 12.96 -16.51
N ALA A 50 -8.18 12.37 -16.71
CA ALA A 50 -8.41 11.42 -17.80
C ALA A 50 -8.23 12.04 -19.20
N ASP A 51 -8.29 13.37 -19.29
CA ASP A 51 -7.99 14.17 -20.47
C ASP A 51 -6.48 14.41 -20.69
N GLY A 52 -5.63 13.86 -19.82
CA GLY A 52 -4.18 14.04 -19.88
C GLY A 52 -3.70 15.39 -19.38
N GLN A 53 -4.59 16.27 -18.90
CA GLN A 53 -4.20 17.59 -18.43
C GLN A 53 -3.80 17.57 -16.96
N LYS A 54 -2.74 18.32 -16.65
CA LYS A 54 -2.30 18.54 -15.27
C LYS A 54 -3.30 19.45 -14.57
N ARG A 55 -3.88 18.98 -13.48
CA ARG A 55 -4.77 19.73 -12.58
C ARG A 55 -4.26 19.63 -11.15
N TYR A 56 -4.70 20.53 -10.29
CA TYR A 56 -4.43 20.41 -8.86
C TYR A 56 -5.66 19.84 -8.15
N LEU A 57 -5.43 19.05 -7.11
CA LEU A 57 -6.52 18.59 -6.25
C LEU A 57 -7.19 19.77 -5.57
N ASN A 58 -8.51 19.84 -5.70
CA ASN A 58 -9.32 20.73 -4.88
C ASN A 58 -9.51 20.14 -3.47
N ASP A 59 -10.10 20.92 -2.57
CA ASP A 59 -10.26 20.52 -1.17
C ASP A 59 -11.19 19.33 -0.98
N ALA A 60 -12.25 19.22 -1.79
CA ALA A 60 -13.17 18.09 -1.74
C ALA A 60 -12.49 16.77 -2.16
N GLU A 61 -11.68 16.82 -3.23
CA GLU A 61 -10.90 15.67 -3.70
C GLU A 61 -9.80 15.29 -2.72
N ARG A 62 -9.13 16.28 -2.13
CA ARG A 62 -8.15 16.06 -1.05
C ARG A 62 -8.82 15.36 0.13
N ALA A 63 -9.95 15.87 0.61
CA ALA A 63 -10.68 15.28 1.73
C ALA A 63 -11.12 13.83 1.44
N GLN A 64 -11.62 13.55 0.23
CA GLN A 64 -11.98 12.19 -0.18
C GLN A 64 -10.76 11.25 -0.20
N ARG A 65 -9.62 11.71 -0.73
CA ARG A 65 -8.37 10.94 -0.74
C ARG A 65 -7.83 10.72 0.67
N SER A 66 -7.88 11.73 1.53
CA SER A 66 -7.49 11.63 2.94
C SER A 66 -8.36 10.63 3.69
N ALA A 67 -9.68 10.64 3.48
CA ALA A 67 -10.58 9.67 4.09
C ALA A 67 -10.24 8.22 3.69
N ARG A 68 -9.95 7.99 2.40
CA ARG A 68 -9.51 6.67 1.92
C ARG A 68 -8.15 6.26 2.50
N ALA A 69 -7.17 7.17 2.47
CA ALA A 69 -5.85 6.91 3.05
C ALA A 69 -5.93 6.62 4.56
N ASN A 70 -6.82 7.29 5.29
CA ASN A 70 -7.07 7.02 6.70
C ASN A 70 -7.72 5.65 6.96
N ALA A 71 -8.66 5.24 6.11
CA ALA A 71 -9.26 3.91 6.18
C ALA A 71 -8.21 2.82 5.94
N MET A 72 -7.41 2.95 4.88
CA MET A 72 -6.31 2.01 4.58
C MET A 72 -5.25 2.00 5.67
N ALA A 73 -4.91 3.17 6.24
CA ALA A 73 -3.96 3.25 7.35
C ALA A 73 -4.47 2.57 8.62
N ALA A 74 -5.80 2.45 8.80
CA ALA A 74 -6.38 1.73 9.92
C ALA A 74 -6.20 0.20 9.80
N GLU A 75 -6.06 -0.32 8.57
CA GLU A 75 -5.78 -1.73 8.28
C GLU A 75 -4.29 -2.08 8.51
N CYS A 76 -3.42 -1.08 8.58
CA CYS A 76 -1.98 -1.20 8.79
C CYS A 76 -1.55 -1.24 10.27
N ARG A 77 -2.43 -1.69 11.18
CA ARG A 77 -2.12 -1.83 12.62
C ARG A 77 -1.44 -3.15 12.96
#